data_AF-A0A8H9FX41-F1
#
_entry.id   AF-A0A8H9FX41-F1
#
_cell.length_a   1.000
_cell.length_b   1.000
_cell.length_c   1.000
_cell.angle_alpha   90.00
_cell.angle_beta   90.00
_cell.angle_gamma   90.00
#
_symmetry.space_group_name_H-M   'P 1'
#
loop_
_entity.id
_entity.type
_entity.pdbx_description
1 polymer ?
#
loop_
_entity_poly.entity_id
_entity_poly.type
_entity_poly.pdbx_seq_one_letter_code
_entity_poly.pdbx_strand_id
1 'polypeptide(L)' 'MTLSQNAYTKKYKVFYLIYFEAFAEVVDAIKREKEIDSMSRKMKEELINSKNKNWEFLNDKI' A
#
# COMPACT_ATOMS: atom_id res chain seq x y z
N MET A 1 -11.05 7.80 19.37
CA MET A 1 -11.39 7.28 18.03
C MET A 1 -11.46 5.77 18.10
N THR A 2 -12.66 5.22 18.23
CA THR A 2 -12.87 3.79 18.48
C THR A 2 -12.82 3.03 17.14
N LEU A 3 -11.71 2.38 16.85
CA LEU A 3 -11.59 1.50 15.69
C LEU A 3 -12.58 0.33 15.86
N SER A 4 -13.60 0.28 15.00
CA SER A 4 -14.59 -0.81 14.91
C SER A 4 -13.89 -2.17 15.00
N GLN A 5 -14.36 -3.03 15.89
CA GLN A 5 -13.81 -4.36 16.15
C GLN A 5 -13.70 -5.23 14.87
N ASN A 6 -14.47 -4.92 13.82
CA ASN A 6 -14.52 -5.64 12.54
C ASN A 6 -13.77 -4.96 11.39
N ALA A 7 -12.99 -3.91 11.64
CA ALA A 7 -12.21 -3.27 10.59
C ALA A 7 -11.14 -4.23 10.04
N TYR A 8 -11.09 -4.39 8.71
CA TYR A 8 -10.12 -5.24 8.00
C TYR A 8 -8.67 -4.94 8.43
N THR A 9 -8.34 -3.66 8.57
CA THR A 9 -7.03 -3.17 9.01
C THR A 9 -6.64 -3.70 10.40
N LYS A 10 -7.59 -3.79 11.33
CA LYS A 10 -7.39 -4.35 12.68
C LYS A 10 -7.20 -5.86 12.63
N LYS A 11 -7.97 -6.57 11.79
CA LYS A 11 -7.89 -8.03 11.64
C LYS A 11 -6.56 -8.49 11.06
N TYR A 12 -6.08 -7.80 10.01
CA TYR A 12 -4.86 -8.18 9.29
C TYR A 12 -3.61 -7.42 9.73
N LYS A 13 -3.71 -6.64 10.81
CA LYS A 13 -2.59 -5.86 11.37
C LYS A 13 -1.87 -5.02 10.30
N VAL A 14 -2.66 -4.34 9.46
CA VAL A 14 -2.15 -3.51 8.36
C VAL A 14 -1.64 -2.19 8.95
N PHE A 15 -0.44 -2.24 9.54
CA PHE A 15 0.20 -1.11 10.20
C PHE A 15 1.46 -0.63 9.47
N TYR A 16 1.96 -1.41 8.51
CA TYR A 16 3.26 -1.17 7.89
C TYR A 16 3.10 -0.64 6.48
N LEU A 17 3.73 0.50 6.22
CA LEU A 17 3.88 1.07 4.90
C LEU A 17 5.17 0.52 4.28
N ILE A 18 5.06 -0.19 3.17
CA ILE A 18 6.24 -0.77 2.46
C ILE A 18 6.40 -0.21 1.04
N TYR A 19 5.37 0.44 0.52
CA TYR A 19 5.34 0.98 -0.84
C TYR A 19 4.32 2.11 -0.95
N PHE A 20 4.67 3.19 -1.64
CA PHE A 20 3.77 4.27 -2.00
C PHE A 20 4.17 4.90 -3.35
N GLU A 21 3.24 5.58 -3.97
CA GLU A 21 3.43 6.36 -5.19
C GLU A 21 2.79 7.73 -4.95
N ALA A 22 3.50 8.80 -5.30
CA ALA A 22 2.98 10.17 -5.25
C ALA A 22 2.57 10.61 -6.66
N PHE A 23 1.41 11.24 -6.76
CA PHE A 23 0.86 11.75 -8.01
C PHE A 23 0.49 13.23 -7.83
N ALA A 24 0.63 14.02 -8.89
CA ALA A 24 0.24 15.43 -8.87
C ALA A 24 -1.29 15.60 -8.87
N GLU A 25 -1.99 14.72 -9.59
CA GLU A 25 -3.43 14.76 -9.77
C GLU A 25 -4.12 13.62 -9.02
N VAL A 26 -5.25 13.93 -8.37
CA VAL A 26 -6.03 12.94 -7.59
C VAL A 26 -6.60 11.84 -8.49
N VAL A 27 -6.97 12.18 -9.73
CA VAL A 27 -7.54 11.22 -10.69
C VAL A 27 -6.54 10.11 -11.03
N ASP A 28 -5.26 10.46 -11.18
CA ASP A 28 -4.20 9.49 -11.48
C ASP A 28 -3.96 8.56 -10.29
N ALA A 29 -3.97 9.10 -9.06
CA ALA A 29 -3.86 8.30 -7.85
C ALA A 29 -5.00 7.27 -7.73
N ILE A 30 -6.24 7.70 -7.98
CA ILE A 30 -7.43 6.80 -7.94
C ILE A 30 -7.35 5.72 -9.03
N LYS A 31 -6.91 6.09 -10.25
CA LYS A 31 -6.76 5.12 -11.34
C LYS A 31 -5.71 4.08 -10.98
N ARG A 32 -4.56 4.52 -10.45
CA ARG A 32 -3.47 3.64 -10.03
C ARG A 32 -3.89 2.71 -8.90
N GLU A 33 -4.63 3.22 -7.92
CA GLU A 33 -5.18 2.40 -6.81
C GLU A 33 -5.99 1.22 -7.35
N LYS A 34 -6.91 1.48 -8.29
CA LYS A 34 -7.74 0.44 -8.93
C LYS A 34 -6.91 -0.58 -9.71
N GLU A 35 -5.89 -0.11 -10.42
CA GLU A 35 -4.95 -0.99 -11.13
C GLU A 35 -4.22 -1.91 -10.15
N ILE A 36 -3.67 -1.36 -9.07
CA ILE A 36 -2.98 -2.12 -8.03
C ILE A 36 -3.93 -3.10 -7.37
N ASP A 37 -5.16 -2.71 -7.04
CA ASP A 37 -6.11 -3.60 -6.37
C ASP A 37 -6.38 -4.87 -7.22
N SER A 38 -6.50 -4.68 -8.54
CA SER A 38 -6.71 -5.75 -9.53
C SER A 38 -5.46 -6.61 -9.83
N MET A 39 -4.27 -6.20 -9.38
CA MET A 39 -3.04 -6.95 -9.63
C MET A 39 -2.95 -8.24 -8.80
N SER A 40 -2.33 -9.27 -9.40
CA SER A 40 -1.96 -10.47 -8.68
C SER A 40 -0.93 -10.19 -7.58
N ARG A 41 -0.85 -11.08 -6.58
CA ARG A 41 0.13 -10.97 -5.49
C ARG A 41 1.57 -10.85 -6.01
N LYS A 42 1.93 -11.65 -7.01
CA LYS A 42 3.26 -11.65 -7.62
C LYS A 42 3.63 -10.29 -8.22
N MET A 43 2.70 -9.67 -8.95
CA MET A 43 2.92 -8.34 -9.54
C MET A 43 3.08 -7.26 -8.47
N LYS A 44 2.29 -7.34 -7.38
CA LYS A 44 2.45 -6.44 -6.23
C LYS A 44 3.83 -6.59 -5.60
N GLU A 45 4.33 -7.82 -5.46
CA GLU A 45 5.67 -8.09 -4.93
C GLU A 45 6.78 -7.58 -5.86
N GLU A 46 6.66 -7.76 -7.17
CA GLU A 46 7.59 -7.19 -8.15
C GLU A 46 7.61 -5.65 -8.09
N LEU A 47 6.44 -5.03 -7.97
CA LEU A 47 6.31 -3.59 -7.82
C LEU A 47 6.99 -3.08 -6.53
N ILE A 48 6.72 -3.74 -5.39
CA ILE A 48 7.39 -3.43 -4.12
C ILE A 48 8.90 -3.61 -4.28
N ASN A 49 9.35 -4.73 -4.83
CA ASN A 49 10.78 -5.04 -5.02
C ASN A 49 11.50 -4.03 -5.93
N SER A 50 10.80 -3.40 -6.87
CA SER A 50 11.37 -2.39 -7.75
C SER A 50 11.80 -1.11 -7.03
N LYS A 51 11.13 -0.75 -5.91
CA LYS A 51 11.46 0.45 -5.11
C LYS A 51 12.04 0.13 -3.73
N ASN A 52 11.66 -1.01 -3.17
CA ASN A 52 11.96 -1.44 -1.81
C ASN A 52 12.25 -2.94 -1.77
N LYS A 53 13.38 -3.34 -2.36
CA LYS A 53 13.82 -4.75 -2.45
C LYS A 53 13.99 -5.43 -1.08
N ASN A 54 14.30 -4.66 -0.05
CA ASN A 54 14.51 -5.17 1.30
C ASN A 54 13.23 -5.16 2.14
N TRP A 55 12.11 -4.71 1.58
CA TRP A 55 10.81 -4.63 2.28
C TRP A 55 10.89 -3.84 3.59
N GLU A 56 11.69 -2.77 3.58
CA GLU A 56 11.83 -1.90 4.74
C GLU A 56 10.53 -1.17 5.03
N PHE A 57 10.24 -0.94 6.31
CA PHE A 57 9.11 -0.12 6.71
C PHE A 57 9.42 1.35 6.47
N LEU A 58 8.53 2.00 5.74
CA LEU A 58 8.61 3.40 5.33
C LEU A 58 7.82 4.32 6.28
N ASN A 59 7.20 3.76 7.32
CA ASN A 59 6.38 4.48 8.30
C ASN A 59 7.06 5.72 8.89
N ASP A 60 8.37 5.64 9.14
CA ASP A 60 9.15 6.71 9.76
C ASP A 60 10.01 7.50 8.73
N LYS A 61 9.89 7.17 7.44
CA LYS A 61 10.75 7.71 6.36
C LYS A 61 10.05 8.76 5.48
N ILE A 62 8.81 9.13 5.80
CA ILE A 62 7.95 10.04 5.03
C ILE A 62 7.47 11.16 5.95
#